data_AF-A0A7J4DTR0-F1
#
_entry.id   AF-A0A7J4DTR0-F1
#
_cell.length_a   1.000
_cell.length_b   1.000
_cell.length_c   1.000
_cell.angle_alpha   90.00
_cell.angle_beta   90.00
_cell.angle_gamma   90.00
#
_symmetry.space_group_name_H-M   'P 1'
#
loop_
_entity.id
_entity.type
_entity.pdbx_description
1 polymer ?
#
loop_
_entity_poly.entity_id
_entity_poly.type
_entity_poly.pdbx_seq_one_letter_code
_entity_poly.pdbx_strand_id
1 'polypeptide(L)'
;LPPFEVEGVKVPHDEWGGKLRGEVVAYIVRVGDLHFVHLGDIGGRPSEETIGKLHGAHVVFAPAGGVYTLHPKQVLELAREIDANVLIPIHYWLPGIQLPLEPLDTLLRYAKKWRVVHHESNTIMLSLDELPAQPTILVLKPPTSSR
;
A
#
# COMPACT_ATOMS: atom_id res chain seq x y z
N LEU A 1 21.76 4.83 -11.19
CA LEU A 1 20.97 4.66 -9.96
C LEU A 1 21.93 4.20 -8.88
N PRO A 2 21.82 4.68 -7.64
CA PRO A 2 22.49 4.03 -6.51
C PRO A 2 22.16 2.53 -6.49
N PRO A 3 23.00 1.67 -5.88
CA PRO A 3 22.67 0.26 -5.73
C PRO A 3 21.29 0.12 -5.10
N PHE A 4 20.49 -0.78 -5.68
CA PHE A 4 19.17 -1.09 -5.18
C PHE A 4 19.01 -2.59 -5.04
N GLU A 5 18.21 -2.98 -4.06
CA GLU A 5 17.86 -4.36 -3.78
C GLU A 5 16.36 -4.53 -3.97
N VAL A 6 15.96 -5.69 -4.53
CA VAL A 6 14.57 -6.06 -4.69
C VAL A 6 14.39 -7.46 -4.13
N GLU A 7 13.47 -7.60 -3.17
CA GLU A 7 13.07 -8.87 -2.59
C GLU A 7 11.57 -9.07 -2.85
N GLY A 8 11.20 -10.24 -3.35
CA GLY A 8 9.81 -10.64 -3.49
C GLY A 8 9.41 -11.59 -2.36
N VAL A 9 8.35 -11.29 -1.63
CA VAL A 9 7.78 -12.15 -0.60
C VAL A 9 6.37 -12.55 -0.99
N LYS A 10 6.04 -13.84 -0.80
CA LYS A 10 4.70 -14.33 -1.08
C LYS A 10 3.73 -13.89 -0.01
N VAL A 11 2.56 -13.42 -0.42
CA VAL A 11 1.47 -13.01 0.46
C VAL A 11 0.15 -13.62 -0.04
N PRO A 12 -0.80 -13.91 0.84
CA PRO A 12 -2.06 -14.51 0.43
C PRO A 12 -2.92 -13.49 -0.35
N HIS A 13 -3.57 -13.94 -1.42
CA HIS A 13 -4.51 -13.14 -2.21
C HIS A 13 -5.96 -13.25 -1.69
N ASP A 14 -6.17 -13.85 -0.51
CA ASP A 14 -7.46 -13.94 0.15
C ASP A 14 -7.30 -14.14 1.67
N GLU A 15 -8.38 -13.91 2.42
CA GLU A 15 -8.40 -14.04 3.89
C GLU A 15 -8.21 -15.49 4.38
N TRP A 16 -8.27 -16.47 3.48
CA TRP A 16 -8.14 -17.90 3.79
C TRP A 16 -6.74 -18.43 3.51
N GLY A 17 -5.74 -17.55 3.51
CA GLY A 17 -4.34 -17.91 3.32
C GLY A 17 -4.02 -18.30 1.87
N GLY A 18 -4.72 -17.72 0.90
CA GLY A 18 -4.51 -17.97 -0.53
C GLY A 18 -5.23 -19.21 -1.06
N LYS A 19 -6.15 -19.81 -0.30
CA LYS A 19 -6.86 -21.03 -0.71
C LYS A 19 -7.89 -20.80 -1.81
N LEU A 20 -8.43 -19.59 -1.93
CA LEU A 20 -9.46 -19.25 -2.91
C LEU A 20 -8.85 -18.62 -4.17
N ARG A 21 -7.76 -17.86 -4.03
CA ARG A 21 -7.20 -16.98 -5.07
C ARG A 21 -5.69 -17.14 -5.28
N GLY A 22 -5.05 -18.03 -4.53
CA GLY A 22 -3.61 -18.26 -4.56
C GLY A 22 -2.81 -17.23 -3.76
N GLU A 23 -1.54 -17.14 -4.09
CA GLU A 23 -0.61 -16.17 -3.52
C GLU A 23 -0.26 -15.12 -4.57
N VAL A 24 0.00 -13.90 -4.13
CA VAL A 24 0.63 -12.84 -4.93
C VAL A 24 1.98 -12.48 -4.31
N VAL A 25 2.76 -11.66 -5.00
CA VAL A 25 4.07 -11.22 -4.54
C VAL A 25 3.95 -9.77 -4.06
N ALA A 26 4.30 -9.54 -2.79
CA ALA A 26 4.65 -8.22 -2.32
C ALA A 26 6.15 -7.99 -2.60
N TYR A 27 6.49 -6.79 -3.06
CA TYR A 27 7.87 -6.42 -3.37
C TYR A 27 8.40 -5.45 -2.35
N ILE A 28 9.58 -5.76 -1.81
CA ILE A 28 10.38 -4.89 -0.98
C ILE A 28 11.49 -4.32 -1.86
N VAL A 29 11.61 -3.00 -1.91
CA VAL A 29 12.61 -2.30 -2.71
C VAL A 29 13.41 -1.39 -1.80
N ARG A 30 14.73 -1.57 -1.76
CA ARG A 30 15.65 -0.72 -1.00
C ARG A 30 16.56 0.03 -1.96
N VAL A 31 16.63 1.35 -1.83
CA VAL A 31 17.42 2.23 -2.71
C VAL A 31 18.20 3.21 -1.83
N GLY A 32 19.49 2.96 -1.66
CA GLY A 32 20.25 3.62 -0.59
C GLY A 32 19.60 3.32 0.76
N ASP A 33 19.29 4.36 1.53
CA ASP A 33 18.66 4.23 2.85
C ASP A 33 17.12 4.25 2.79
N LEU A 34 16.51 4.39 1.60
CA LEU A 34 15.06 4.35 1.42
C LEU A 34 14.56 2.90 1.31
N HIS A 35 13.35 2.67 1.81
CA HIS A 35 12.73 1.35 1.93
C HIS A 35 11.26 1.44 1.52
N PHE A 36 10.91 0.77 0.43
CA PHE A 36 9.59 0.78 -0.16
C PHE A 36 9.00 -0.62 -0.11
N VAL A 37 7.69 -0.70 0.12
CA VAL A 37 6.94 -1.95 0.08
C VAL A 37 5.75 -1.78 -0.85
N HIS A 38 5.65 -2.62 -1.87
CA HIS A 38 4.46 -2.72 -2.70
C HIS A 38 3.72 -4.02 -2.37
N LEU A 39 2.56 -3.92 -1.72
CA LEU A 39 1.82 -5.08 -1.21
C LEU A 39 1.08 -5.89 -2.29
N GLY A 40 1.04 -5.38 -3.53
CA GLY A 40 0.33 -6.05 -4.62
C GLY A 40 -1.16 -6.17 -4.32
N ASP A 41 -1.77 -7.28 -4.74
CA ASP A 41 -3.17 -7.61 -4.47
C ASP A 41 -3.34 -8.43 -3.19
N ILE A 42 -2.64 -8.05 -2.11
CA ILE A 42 -2.76 -8.77 -0.84
C ILE A 42 -4.24 -8.85 -0.40
N GLY A 43 -4.71 -10.07 -0.11
CA GLY A 43 -6.09 -10.34 0.27
C GLY A 43 -6.26 -10.92 1.68
N GLY A 44 -5.18 -11.26 2.35
CA GLY A 44 -5.18 -11.76 3.73
C GLY A 44 -3.97 -11.27 4.52
N ARG A 45 -4.02 -11.38 5.85
CA ARG A 45 -2.87 -11.00 6.69
C ARG A 45 -1.68 -11.94 6.42
N PRO A 46 -0.45 -11.42 6.20
CA PRO A 46 0.74 -12.26 6.03
C PRO A 46 1.11 -13.03 7.30
N SER A 47 2.05 -13.97 7.16
CA SER A 47 2.70 -14.62 8.31
C SER A 47 3.55 -13.62 9.11
N GLU A 48 3.80 -13.90 10.39
CA GLU A 48 4.71 -13.08 11.22
C GLU A 48 6.10 -12.92 10.60
N GLU A 49 6.63 -13.99 9.97
CA GLU A 49 7.91 -13.92 9.25
C GLU A 49 7.85 -12.90 8.12
N THR A 50 6.75 -12.88 7.35
CA THR A 50 6.57 -11.95 6.24
C THR A 50 6.38 -10.53 6.76
N ILE A 51 5.61 -10.33 7.82
CA ILE A 51 5.45 -9.03 8.49
C ILE A 51 6.81 -8.49 8.94
N GLY A 52 7.67 -9.35 9.52
CA GLY A 52 9.03 -8.99 9.90
C GLY A 52 9.89 -8.50 8.73
N LYS A 53 9.74 -9.10 7.53
CA LYS A 53 10.44 -8.65 6.31
C LYS A 53 9.94 -7.30 5.79
N LEU A 54 8.65 -7.02 5.96
CA LEU A 54 8.00 -5.79 5.50
C LEU A 54 8.20 -4.61 6.47
N HIS A 55 8.63 -4.88 7.70
CA HIS A 55 8.73 -3.89 8.78
C HIS A 55 9.70 -2.74 8.47
N GLY A 56 9.35 -1.53 8.93
CA GLY A 56 10.15 -0.31 8.78
C GLY A 56 10.06 0.27 7.36
N ALA A 57 8.94 0.09 6.68
CA ALA A 57 8.71 0.61 5.34
C ALA A 57 8.56 2.14 5.38
N HIS A 58 9.45 2.89 4.72
CA HIS A 58 9.27 4.34 4.59
C HIS A 58 8.02 4.68 3.77
N VAL A 59 7.75 3.90 2.72
CA VAL A 59 6.57 4.05 1.88
C VAL A 59 5.98 2.68 1.59
N VAL A 60 4.69 2.51 1.87
CA VAL A 60 3.92 1.33 1.49
C VAL A 60 2.86 1.69 0.45
N PHE A 61 2.81 0.91 -0.64
CA PHE A 61 1.74 0.94 -1.62
C PHE A 61 0.78 -0.21 -1.32
N ALA A 62 -0.47 0.10 -0.99
CA ALA A 62 -1.44 -0.90 -0.55
C ALA A 62 -2.81 -0.75 -1.22
N PRO A 63 -3.47 -1.87 -1.54
CA PRO A 63 -4.78 -1.83 -2.18
C PRO A 63 -5.82 -1.24 -1.22
N ALA A 64 -6.78 -0.48 -1.73
CA ALA A 64 -7.81 0.19 -0.94
C ALA A 64 -9.25 -0.08 -1.43
N GLY A 65 -9.42 -0.96 -2.42
CA GLY A 65 -10.71 -1.32 -3.00
C GLY A 65 -11.49 -2.42 -2.29
N GLY A 66 -10.86 -3.16 -1.36
CA GLY A 66 -11.56 -3.99 -0.35
C GLY A 66 -12.34 -5.23 -0.79
N VAL A 67 -12.56 -5.45 -2.09
CA VAL A 67 -13.42 -6.56 -2.58
C VAL A 67 -12.62 -7.80 -2.98
N TYR A 68 -11.46 -7.60 -3.59
CA TYR A 68 -10.55 -8.67 -4.01
C TYR A 68 -9.26 -8.71 -3.21
N THR A 69 -9.04 -7.68 -2.40
CA THR A 69 -7.87 -7.45 -1.57
C THR A 69 -8.31 -7.25 -0.13
N LEU A 70 -7.37 -7.01 0.78
CA LEU A 70 -7.67 -6.67 2.17
C LEU A 70 -8.71 -5.56 2.29
N HIS A 71 -9.59 -5.70 3.27
CA HIS A 71 -10.54 -4.66 3.61
C HIS A 71 -9.78 -3.38 4.03
N PRO A 72 -10.25 -2.17 3.71
CA PRO A 72 -9.50 -0.94 3.97
C PRO A 72 -9.08 -0.73 5.43
N LYS A 73 -9.87 -1.22 6.40
CA LYS A 73 -9.48 -1.24 7.81
C LYS A 73 -8.24 -2.11 8.08
N GLN A 74 -8.18 -3.32 7.51
CA GLN A 74 -7.05 -4.24 7.66
C GLN A 74 -5.80 -3.68 6.98
N VAL A 75 -5.95 -2.95 5.88
CA VAL A 75 -4.84 -2.25 5.19
C VAL A 75 -4.19 -1.24 6.12
N LEU A 76 -4.99 -0.42 6.82
CA LEU A 76 -4.49 0.55 7.79
C LEU A 76 -3.87 -0.11 9.03
N GLU A 77 -4.35 -1.29 9.42
CA GLU A 77 -3.78 -2.08 10.51
C GLU A 77 -2.42 -2.66 10.11
N LEU A 78 -2.34 -3.31 8.94
CA LEU A 78 -1.10 -3.86 8.40
C LEU A 78 -0.05 -2.76 8.19
N ALA A 79 -0.43 -1.60 7.63
CA ALA A 79 0.49 -0.49 7.44
C ALA A 79 1.07 0.03 8.77
N ARG A 80 0.30 0.02 9.86
CA ARG A 80 0.84 0.35 11.20
C ARG A 80 1.70 -0.78 11.77
N GLU A 81 1.29 -2.02 11.55
CA GLU A 81 2.00 -3.21 12.03
C GLU A 81 3.40 -3.34 11.44
N ILE A 82 3.57 -2.94 10.17
CA ILE A 82 4.89 -2.87 9.52
C ILE A 82 5.61 -1.53 9.74
N ASP A 83 5.11 -0.69 10.64
CA ASP A 83 5.68 0.63 10.99
C ASP A 83 5.88 1.56 9.78
N ALA A 84 4.86 1.69 8.93
CA ALA A 84 4.96 2.51 7.73
C ALA A 84 4.81 4.02 8.00
N ASN A 85 5.74 4.84 7.47
CA ASN A 85 5.63 6.31 7.57
C ASN A 85 4.57 6.86 6.61
N VAL A 86 4.58 6.37 5.36
CA VAL A 86 3.67 6.82 4.30
C VAL A 86 2.91 5.63 3.71
N LEU A 87 1.60 5.74 3.65
CA LEU A 87 0.73 4.82 2.91
C LEU A 87 0.22 5.51 1.65
N ILE A 88 0.52 4.94 0.48
CA ILE A 88 -0.02 5.35 -0.81
C ILE A 88 -1.11 4.34 -1.20
N PRO A 89 -2.40 4.72 -1.19
CA PRO A 89 -3.46 3.82 -1.57
C PRO A 89 -3.43 3.57 -3.09
N ILE A 90 -3.61 2.32 -3.47
CA ILE A 90 -3.74 1.85 -4.86
C ILE A 90 -5.00 0.96 -4.99
N HIS A 91 -5.32 0.46 -6.19
CA HIS A 91 -6.36 -0.56 -6.41
C HIS A 91 -7.72 -0.24 -5.75
N TYR A 92 -8.19 1.01 -5.85
CA TYR A 92 -9.52 1.45 -5.43
C TYR A 92 -10.33 1.94 -6.63
N TRP A 93 -11.63 2.14 -6.44
CA TRP A 93 -12.51 2.55 -7.53
C TRP A 93 -12.20 3.96 -8.02
N LEU A 94 -12.16 4.11 -9.34
CA LEU A 94 -12.04 5.38 -10.04
C LEU A 94 -13.09 5.45 -11.16
N PRO A 95 -13.47 6.66 -11.60
CA PRO A 95 -14.39 6.83 -12.72
C PRO A 95 -13.92 6.05 -13.96
N GLY A 96 -14.81 5.21 -14.51
CA GLY A 96 -14.51 4.35 -15.67
C GLY A 96 -14.08 2.92 -15.33
N ILE A 97 -13.83 2.59 -14.06
CA ILE A 97 -13.57 1.22 -13.61
C ILE A 97 -14.91 0.47 -13.45
N GLN A 98 -15.03 -0.69 -14.11
CA GLN A 98 -16.20 -1.58 -14.01
C GLN A 98 -16.09 -2.65 -12.92
N LEU A 99 -14.91 -2.79 -12.30
CA LEU A 99 -14.72 -3.69 -11.19
C LEU A 99 -15.47 -3.18 -9.95
N PRO A 100 -16.08 -4.08 -9.15
CA PRO A 100 -16.77 -3.72 -7.92
C PRO A 100 -15.74 -3.41 -6.84
N LEU A 101 -15.05 -2.28 -6.93
CA LEU A 101 -14.10 -1.81 -5.92
C LEU A 101 -14.77 -0.74 -5.06
N GLU A 102 -14.36 -0.66 -3.81
CA GLU A 102 -14.70 0.45 -2.94
C GLU A 102 -13.98 1.74 -3.38
N PRO A 103 -14.61 2.92 -3.26
CA PRO A 103 -13.94 4.20 -3.49
C PRO A 103 -12.94 4.48 -2.37
N LEU A 104 -11.98 5.38 -2.63
CA LEU A 104 -10.97 5.80 -1.66
C LEU A 104 -11.59 6.29 -0.33
N ASP A 105 -12.76 6.93 -0.39
CA ASP A 105 -13.49 7.41 0.79
C ASP A 105 -13.73 6.30 1.82
N THR A 106 -13.88 5.04 1.38
CA THR A 106 -14.04 3.90 2.29
C THR A 106 -12.80 3.70 3.17
N LEU A 107 -11.58 3.82 2.63
CA LEU A 107 -10.35 3.82 3.42
C LEU A 107 -10.30 5.02 4.38
N LEU A 108 -10.61 6.22 3.87
CA LEU A 108 -10.48 7.47 4.63
C LEU A 108 -11.43 7.50 5.84
N ARG A 109 -12.60 6.86 5.78
CA ARG A 109 -13.51 6.71 6.93
C ARG A 109 -12.87 6.00 8.13
N TYR A 110 -11.93 5.08 7.90
CA TYR A 110 -11.21 4.35 8.96
C TYR A 110 -9.88 5.01 9.37
N ALA A 111 -9.41 5.98 8.60
CA ALA A 111 -8.09 6.61 8.74
C ALA A 111 -7.99 7.68 9.85
N LYS A 112 -8.78 7.59 10.93
CA LYS A 112 -8.88 8.64 11.97
C LYS A 112 -7.56 9.04 12.65
N LYS A 113 -6.54 8.16 12.63
CA LYS A 113 -5.22 8.37 13.24
C LYS A 113 -4.13 8.67 12.20
N TRP A 114 -4.50 8.89 10.95
CA TRP A 114 -3.57 9.17 9.87
C TRP A 114 -3.75 10.60 9.41
N ARG A 115 -2.65 11.29 9.12
CA ARG A 115 -2.73 12.53 8.35
C ARG A 115 -3.05 12.17 6.90
N VAL A 116 -4.01 12.85 6.29
CA VAL A 116 -4.33 12.65 4.85
C VAL A 116 -3.80 13.85 4.08
N VAL A 117 -3.01 13.59 3.03
CA VAL A 117 -2.45 14.61 2.13
C VAL A 117 -2.82 14.23 0.70
N HIS A 118 -3.48 15.15 0.00
CA HIS A 118 -3.78 15.01 -1.43
C HIS A 118 -2.69 15.69 -2.24
N HIS A 119 -2.19 15.00 -3.26
CA HIS A 119 -1.16 15.50 -4.15
C HIS A 119 -1.72 15.67 -5.57
N GLU A 120 -1.42 16.81 -6.21
CA GLU A 120 -1.96 17.17 -7.53
C GLU A 120 -1.28 16.46 -8.71
N SER A 121 -0.27 15.62 -8.43
CA SER A 121 0.48 14.86 -9.42
C SER A 121 0.43 13.36 -9.14
N ASN A 122 0.60 12.55 -10.19
CA ASN A 122 0.78 11.11 -10.12
C ASN A 122 2.22 10.69 -9.76
N THR A 123 3.10 11.67 -9.56
CA THR A 123 4.50 11.49 -9.20
C THR A 123 4.80 12.30 -7.95
N ILE A 124 5.66 11.78 -7.09
CA ILE A 124 6.17 12.45 -5.89
C ILE A 124 7.68 12.32 -5.83
N MET A 125 8.31 13.29 -5.18
CA MET A 125 9.70 13.19 -4.74
C MET A 125 9.69 13.06 -3.22
N LEU A 126 10.50 12.14 -2.70
CA LEU A 126 10.64 11.91 -1.28
C LEU A 126 12.12 11.80 -0.94
N SER A 127 12.48 12.37 0.19
CA SER A 127 13.78 12.23 0.86
C SER A 127 13.53 11.74 2.28
N LEU A 128 14.56 11.15 2.92
CA LEU A 128 14.42 10.60 4.27
C LEU A 128 14.12 11.69 5.31
N ASP A 129 14.72 12.85 5.15
CA ASP A 129 14.55 14.01 6.04
C ASP A 129 13.18 14.68 5.90
N GLU A 130 12.49 14.46 4.79
CA GLU A 130 11.13 14.95 4.55
C GLU A 130 10.03 13.93 4.90
N LEU A 131 10.41 12.73 5.36
CA LEU A 131 9.42 11.75 5.78
C LEU A 131 8.61 12.26 6.97
N PRO A 132 7.28 12.07 6.96
CA PRO A 132 6.44 12.62 7.99
C PRO A 132 6.65 11.87 9.32
N ALA A 133 6.79 12.64 10.40
CA ALA A 133 6.87 12.09 11.76
C ALA A 133 5.59 11.38 12.23
N GLN A 134 4.45 11.67 11.59
CA GLN A 134 3.18 11.00 11.82
C GLN A 134 2.77 10.15 10.61
N PRO A 135 2.18 8.96 10.81
CA PRO A 135 1.68 8.13 9.73
C PRO A 135 0.78 8.93 8.79
N THR A 136 1.16 8.98 7.52
CA THR A 136 0.50 9.82 6.50
C THR A 136 -0.03 8.97 5.35
N ILE A 137 -1.31 9.15 5.01
CA ILE A 137 -1.87 8.68 3.75
C ILE A 137 -1.59 9.76 2.70
N LEU A 138 -0.84 9.41 1.67
CA LEU A 138 -0.50 10.29 0.55
C LEU A 138 -1.29 9.86 -0.69
N VAL A 139 -2.33 10.61 -1.02
CA VAL A 139 -3.22 10.33 -2.14
C VAL A 139 -2.66 11.01 -3.39
N LEU A 140 -2.20 10.21 -4.35
CA LEU A 140 -1.73 10.73 -5.63
C LEU A 140 -2.88 10.95 -6.60
N LYS A 141 -2.75 11.95 -7.47
CA LYS A 141 -3.69 12.15 -8.57
C LYS A 141 -3.61 10.95 -9.52
N PRO A 142 -4.73 10.29 -9.85
CA PRO A 142 -4.72 9.23 -10.86
C PRO A 142 -4.22 9.75 -12.21
N PRO A 143 -3.50 8.93 -13.00
CA PRO A 143 -3.13 9.31 -14.35
C PRO A 143 -4.40 9.58 -15.15
N THR A 144 -4.54 10.80 -15.68
CA THR A 144 -5.58 11.09 -16.65
C THR A 144 -5.24 10.36 -17.95
N SER A 145 -6.08 9.41 -18.36
CA SER A 145 -6.07 8.94 -19.74
C SER A 145 -6.37 10.15 -20.61
N SER A 146 -5.37 10.62 -21.37
CA SER A 146 -5.65 11.39 -22.58
C SER A 146 -6.49 10.47 -23.46
N ARG A 147 -7.80 10.73 -23.51
CA ARG A 147 -8.65 10.19 -24.57
C ARG A 147 -8.27 10.84 -25.90
#